data_AF-A0A975J6W3-F1
#
_entry.id   AF-A0A975J6W3-F1
#
_cell.length_a   1.000
_cell.length_b   1.000
_cell.length_c   1.000
_cell.angle_alpha   90.00
_cell.angle_beta   90.00
_cell.angle_gamma   90.00
#
_symmetry.space_group_name_H-M   'P 1'
#
loop_
_entity.id
_entity.type
_entity.pdbx_description
1 polymer ?
#
loop_
_entity_poly.entity_id
_entity_poly.type
_entity_poly.pdbx_seq_one_letter_code
_entity_poly.pdbx_strand_id
1 'polypeptide(L)' 'MEDRLIMQKLAYKLKEVAEMLSVSYSTIFRMVERGEIATVKVSTVRRIPLWEVERLVG' A
#
# COMPACT_ATOMS: atom_id res chain seq x y z
N MET A 1 28.03 3.92 12.73
CA MET A 1 27.03 2.92 13.15
C MET A 1 26.14 3.63 14.14
N GLU A 2 24.85 3.84 13.97
CA GLU A 2 23.89 3.40 12.97
C GLU A 2 22.62 4.25 13.17
N ASP A 3 22.65 5.53 12.81
CA ASP A 3 21.43 6.34 12.76
C ASP A 3 20.79 6.21 11.37
N ARG A 4 20.46 4.97 10.99
CA ARG A 4 19.35 4.77 10.06
C ARG A 4 18.10 4.98 10.90
N LEU A 5 17.67 6.23 11.02
CA LEU A 5 16.27 6.51 11.27
C LEU A 5 15.51 5.78 10.17
N ILE A 6 15.00 4.58 10.46
CA ILE A 6 14.25 3.78 9.49
C ILE A 6 13.00 4.61 9.22
N MET A 7 12.98 5.36 8.10
CA MET A 7 11.76 5.93 7.54
C MET A 7 10.88 4.76 7.10
N GLN A 8 10.23 4.10 8.05
CA GLN A 8 9.20 3.13 7.73
C GLN A 8 8.05 3.88 7.07
N LYS A 9 7.78 3.55 5.81
CA LYS A 9 6.60 4.08 5.11
C LYS A 9 5.37 3.53 5.82
N LEU A 10 4.58 4.42 6.44
CA LEU A 10 3.31 4.05 7.07
C LEU A 10 2.18 3.80 6.04
N ALA A 11 2.38 4.22 4.79
CA ALA A 11 1.44 3.99 3.71
C ALA A 11 2.12 4.00 2.33
N TYR A 12 1.57 3.22 1.40
CA TYR A 12 2.11 2.96 0.07
C TYR A 12 1.15 3.41 -1.04
N LYS A 13 1.67 3.77 -2.20
CA LYS A 13 0.84 3.97 -3.41
C LYS A 13 0.27 2.62 -3.85
N LEU A 14 -0.90 2.65 -4.49
CA LEU A 14 -1.48 1.47 -5.13
C LEU A 14 -0.51 0.81 -6.12
N LYS A 15 0.25 1.61 -6.87
CA LYS A 15 1.28 1.11 -7.81
C LYS A 15 2.40 0.36 -7.08
N GLU A 16 2.90 0.92 -5.97
CA GLU A 16 3.97 0.27 -5.19
C GLU A 16 3.50 -1.09 -4.66
N VAL A 17 2.25 -1.17 -4.16
CA VAL A 17 1.68 -2.45 -3.69
C VAL A 17 1.47 -3.43 -4.84
N ALA A 18 1.06 -2.94 -6.02
CA ALA A 18 0.94 -3.79 -7.21
C ALA A 18 2.29 -4.40 -7.61
N GLU A 19 3.37 -3.59 -7.57
CA GLU A 19 4.74 -4.04 -7.82
C GLU A 19 5.20 -5.06 -6.77
N MET A 20 4.92 -4.83 -5.48
CA MET A 20 5.26 -5.76 -4.40
C MET A 20 4.59 -7.12 -4.55
N LEU A 21 3.32 -7.14 -4.95
CA LEU A 21 2.54 -8.37 -5.12
C LEU A 21 2.70 -8.98 -6.52
N SER A 22 3.48 -8.36 -7.41
CA SER A 22 3.66 -8.77 -8.80
C SER A 22 2.32 -8.92 -9.56
N VAL A 23 1.40 -7.98 -9.32
CA VAL A 23 0.08 -7.93 -9.98
C VAL A 23 -0.09 -6.63 -10.76
N SER A 24 -1.09 -6.59 -11.65
CA SER A 24 -1.42 -5.36 -12.36
C SER A 24 -1.94 -4.28 -11.40
N TYR A 25 -1.62 -3.01 -11.68
CA TYR A 25 -2.23 -1.87 -10.97
C TYR A 25 -3.75 -1.94 -10.97
N SER A 26 -4.34 -2.35 -12.10
CA SER A 26 -5.78 -2.51 -12.27
C SER A 26 -6.38 -3.52 -11.29
N THR A 27 -5.64 -4.57 -10.94
CA THR A 27 -6.07 -5.55 -9.91
C THR A 27 -6.22 -4.87 -8.56
N ILE A 28 -5.17 -4.17 -8.10
CA ILE A 28 -5.20 -3.44 -6.82
C ILE A 28 -6.29 -2.37 -6.81
N PHE A 29 -6.41 -1.60 -7.89
CA PHE A 29 -7.44 -0.58 -8.02
C PHE A 29 -8.86 -1.17 -7.89
N ARG A 30 -9.15 -2.28 -8.59
CA ARG A 30 -10.44 -2.96 -8.49
C ARG A 30 -10.70 -3.53 -7.09
N MET A 31 -9.68 -4.05 -6.41
CA MET A 31 -9.82 -4.53 -5.03
C MET A 31 -10.18 -3.37 -4.07
N VAL A 32 -9.56 -2.20 -4.26
CA VAL A 32 -9.91 -0.98 -3.51
C VAL A 32 -11.34 -0.54 -3.81
N GLU A 33 -11.76 -0.54 -5.08
CA GLU A 33 -13.14 -0.18 -5.45
C GLU A 33 -14.19 -1.16 -4.88
N ARG A 34 -13.86 -2.45 -4.79
CA ARG A 34 -14.71 -3.48 -4.17
C ARG A 34 -14.69 -3.44 -2.64
N GLY A 35 -13.83 -2.64 -2.02
CA GLY A 35 -13.68 -2.57 -0.56
C GLY A 35 -12.92 -3.75 0.06
N GLU A 36 -12.18 -4.51 -0.75
CA GLU A 36 -11.36 -5.65 -0.29
C GLU A 36 -10.00 -5.21 0.27
N ILE A 37 -9.57 -3.99 -0.06
CA ILE A 37 -8.35 -3.36 0.43
C ILE A 37 -8.69 -2.05 1.12
N ALA A 38 -8.30 -1.93 2.38
CA ALA A 38 -8.42 -0.69 3.12
C ALA A 38 -7.49 0.40 2.54
N THR A 39 -8.00 1.63 2.48
CA THR A 39 -7.19 2.78 2.03
C THR A 39 -7.35 3.95 2.98
N VAL A 40 -6.29 4.75 3.07
CA VAL A 40 -6.28 6.04 3.76
C VAL A 40 -6.10 7.15 2.73
N LYS A 41 -6.78 8.27 2.96
CA LYS A 41 -6.60 9.47 2.14
C LYS A 41 -5.45 10.30 2.72
N VAL A 42 -4.38 10.47 1.95
CA VAL A 42 -3.26 11.36 2.30
C VAL A 42 -3.31 12.55 1.35
N SER A 43 -3.71 13.70 1.87
CA SER A 43 -4.06 14.90 1.11
C SER A 43 -5.13 14.61 0.04
N THR A 44 -4.75 14.52 -1.24
CA THR A 44 -5.66 14.27 -2.37
C THR A 44 -5.57 12.85 -2.92
N VAL A 45 -4.66 12.01 -2.41
CA VAL A 45 -4.32 10.72 -3.01
C VAL A 45 -4.64 9.57 -2.06
N ARG A 46 -5.19 8.47 -2.59
CA ARG A 46 -5.40 7.23 -1.84
C ARG A 46 -4.09 6.47 -1.67
N ARG A 47 -3.86 5.95 -0.46
CA ARG A 47 -2.72 5.11 -0.10
C ARG A 47 -3.20 3.88 0.65
N ILE A 48 -2.45 2.79 0.55
CA ILE A 48 -2.69 1.55 1.29
C ILE A 48 -1.80 1.61 2.54
N PRO A 49 -2.38 1.57 3.75
CA PRO A 49 -1.59 1.64 4.99
C PRO A 49 -0.73 0.38 5.17
N LEU A 50 0.39 0.49 5.88
CA LEU A 50 1.36 -0.60 6.05
C LEU A 50 0.71 -1.89 6.56
N TRP A 51 -0.14 -1.83 7.59
CA TRP A 51 -0.83 -2.99 8.15
C TRP A 51 -1.69 -3.75 7.12
N GLU A 52 -2.23 -3.03 6.14
CA GLU A 52 -3.02 -3.64 5.08
C GLU A 52 -2.12 -4.26 4.01
N VAL A 53 -0.95 -3.68 3.75
CA VAL A 53 0.07 -4.30 2.89
C VAL A 53 0.59 -5.58 3.53
N GLU A 54 0.90 -5.56 4.83
CA GLU A 54 1.33 -6.74 5.59
C GLU A 54 0.27 -7.86 5.53
N ARG A 55 -1.01 -7.52 5.70
CA ARG A 55 -2.13 -8.46 5.54
C ARG A 55 -2.18 -9.13 4.16
N LEU A 56 -1.83 -8.40 3.10
CA LEU A 56 -1.84 -8.92 1.73
C LEU A 56 -0.65 -9.82 1.41
N VAL A 57 0.49 -9.63 2.09
CA VAL A 57 1.72 -10.40 1.87
C VAL A 57 1.71 -11.70 2.68
N GLY A 58 1.08 -11.72 3.86
CA GLY A 58 0.96 -12.89 4.73
C GLY A 58 1.90 -12.85 5.92
#